data_AF-W9G9A4-F1
#
_entry.id   AF-W9G9A4-F1
#
_cell.length_a   1.000
_cell.length_b   1.000
_cell.length_c   1.000
_cell.angle_alpha   90.00
_cell.angle_beta   90.00
_cell.angle_gamma   90.00
#
_symmetry.space_group_name_H-M   'P 1'
#
loop_
_entity.id
_entity.type
_entity.pdbx_description
1 polymer ?
#
loop_
_entity_poly.entity_id
_entity_poly.type
_entity_poly.pdbx_seq_one_letter_code
_entity_poly.pdbx_strand_id
1 'polypeptide(L)'
;MAAETLAVRRGGVDRIRVDKCWTNATASSGGQLLISADSSDRTARLLAYRSDGTLIGEIQNGGGQRYGGTVFAYEPTDPGTVTITSSSGGSVTVATTPFRAEN
;
A
#
# COMPACT_ATOMS: atom_id res chain seq x y z
N MET A 1 32.59 -9.28 -5.50
CA MET A 1 31.55 -8.78 -6.44
C MET A 1 30.29 -9.56 -6.15
N ALA A 2 29.28 -8.93 -5.57
CA ALA A 2 28.02 -9.58 -5.23
C ALA A 2 27.20 -9.78 -6.50
N ALA A 3 26.69 -10.99 -6.71
CA ALA A 3 25.78 -11.31 -7.79
C ALA A 3 24.43 -10.68 -7.48
N GLU A 4 24.11 -9.58 -8.17
CA GLU A 4 22.75 -9.09 -8.27
C GLU A 4 21.98 -10.09 -9.11
N THR A 5 21.28 -11.02 -8.45
CA THR A 5 20.24 -11.81 -9.09
C THR A 5 19.18 -10.84 -9.59
N LEU A 6 19.33 -10.43 -10.86
CA LEU A 6 18.27 -9.86 -11.66
C LEU A 6 17.16 -10.91 -11.71
N ALA A 7 16.26 -10.86 -10.73
CA ALA A 7 15.01 -11.57 -10.76
C ALA A 7 14.39 -11.27 -12.13
N VAL A 8 14.19 -12.34 -12.90
CA VAL A 8 13.65 -12.32 -14.26
C VAL A 8 12.52 -11.29 -14.33
N ARG A 9 12.81 -10.13 -14.94
CA ARG A 9 11.81 -9.14 -15.33
C ARG A 9 10.99 -9.78 -16.44
N ARG A 10 10.02 -10.63 -16.07
CA ARG A 10 8.96 -11.03 -16.99
C ARG A 10 8.38 -9.72 -17.50
N GLY A 11 8.45 -9.48 -18.81
CA GLY A 11 8.10 -8.22 -19.47
C GLY A 11 6.62 -7.84 -19.40
N GLY A 12 6.02 -7.90 -18.20
CA GLY A 12 4.73 -7.32 -17.87
C GLY A 12 4.93 -6.19 -16.86
N VAL A 13 4.13 -5.14 -16.97
CA VAL A 13 4.02 -4.09 -15.95
C VAL A 13 3.69 -4.74 -14.61
N ASP A 14 4.38 -4.36 -13.54
CA ASP A 14 4.07 -4.90 -12.22
C ASP A 14 2.60 -4.64 -11.85
N ARG A 15 1.92 -5.70 -11.42
CA ARG A 15 0.52 -5.65 -11.00
C ARG A 15 0.45 -5.56 -9.49
N ILE A 16 -0.15 -4.47 -9.01
CA ILE A 16 -0.44 -4.25 -7.60
C ILE A 16 -1.89 -4.66 -7.36
N ARG A 17 -2.12 -5.54 -6.39
CA ARG A 17 -3.44 -5.89 -5.88
C ARG A 17 -3.60 -5.24 -4.50
N VAL A 18 -4.75 -4.60 -4.27
CA VAL A 18 -5.07 -3.96 -2.99
C VAL A 18 -6.24 -4.70 -2.38
N ASP A 19 -6.04 -5.28 -1.20
CA ASP A 19 -7.10 -5.98 -0.46
C ASP A 19 -7.81 -5.07 0.55
N LYS A 20 -7.10 -4.08 1.12
CA LYS A 20 -7.67 -3.13 2.10
C LYS A 20 -7.11 -1.73 1.91
N CYS A 21 -7.99 -0.74 2.08
CA CYS A 21 -7.65 0.67 2.25
C CYS A 21 -8.69 1.29 3.17
N TRP A 22 -8.55 1.04 4.47
CA TRP A 22 -9.56 1.33 5.48
C TRP A 22 -9.10 2.41 6.45
N THR A 23 -10.01 3.27 6.89
CA THR A 23 -9.70 4.30 7.89
C THR A 23 -10.86 4.58 8.85
N ASN A 24 -10.56 5.04 10.06
CA ASN A 24 -11.52 5.74 10.93
C ASN A 24 -11.20 7.24 11.05
N ALA A 25 -10.25 7.76 10.29
CA ALA A 25 -10.14 9.19 10.11
C ALA A 25 -11.40 9.70 9.40
N THR A 26 -11.79 10.93 9.69
CA THR A 26 -12.90 11.61 9.03
C THR A 26 -12.37 12.89 8.38
N ALA A 27 -13.24 13.61 7.67
CA ALA A 27 -12.88 14.92 7.11
C ALA A 27 -12.42 15.94 8.17
N SER A 28 -12.74 15.73 9.45
CA SER A 28 -12.47 16.68 10.54
C SER A 28 -11.81 16.05 11.78
N SER A 29 -11.47 14.76 11.75
CA SER A 29 -10.82 14.08 12.88
C SER A 29 -9.80 13.06 12.40
N GLY A 30 -8.65 13.02 13.05
CA GLY A 30 -7.61 12.05 12.73
C GLY A 30 -7.97 10.63 13.16
N GLY A 31 -7.29 9.66 12.56
CA GLY A 31 -7.55 8.25 12.78
C GLY A 31 -6.47 7.35 12.21
N GLN A 32 -6.64 6.06 12.40
CA GLN A 32 -5.81 5.02 11.82
C GLN A 32 -6.18 4.79 10.37
N LEU A 33 -5.17 4.54 9.54
CA LEU A 33 -5.27 4.10 8.17
C LEU A 33 -4.59 2.73 8.06
N LEU A 34 -5.33 1.76 7.53
CA LEU A 34 -4.91 0.40 7.25
C LEU A 34 -4.88 0.19 5.74
N ILE A 35 -3.70 -0.02 5.18
CA ILE A 35 -3.54 -0.35 3.76
C ILE A 35 -2.95 -1.75 3.66
N SER A 36 -3.56 -2.63 2.87
CA SER A 36 -2.97 -3.90 2.48
C SER A 36 -2.92 -4.13 0.99
N ALA A 37 -1.72 -4.41 0.48
CA ALA A 37 -1.49 -4.66 -0.94
C ALA A 37 -0.35 -5.66 -1.16
N ASP A 38 -0.39 -6.33 -2.32
CA ASP A 38 0.66 -7.20 -2.83
C ASP A 38 1.07 -6.82 -4.25
N SER A 39 2.33 -7.10 -4.58
CA SER A 39 2.88 -6.91 -5.92
C SER A 39 3.14 -8.26 -6.56
N SER A 40 2.92 -8.33 -7.87
CA SER A 40 3.29 -9.49 -8.69
C SER A 40 4.80 -9.76 -8.69
N ASP A 41 5.61 -8.74 -8.40
CA ASP A 41 7.03 -8.85 -8.08
C ASP A 41 7.22 -8.89 -6.56
N ARG A 42 7.55 -10.07 -6.02
CA ARG A 42 7.76 -10.27 -4.58
C ARG A 42 8.98 -9.53 -4.01
N THR A 43 9.85 -9.01 -4.87
CA THR A 43 11.03 -8.23 -4.46
C THR A 43 10.77 -6.72 -4.49
N ALA A 44 9.62 -6.30 -5.03
CA ALA A 44 9.28 -4.89 -5.13
C ALA A 44 9.01 -4.26 -3.75
N ARG A 45 9.43 -3.01 -3.60
CA ARG A 45 8.97 -2.15 -2.50
C ARG A 45 7.67 -1.49 -2.90
N LEU A 46 6.70 -1.48 -1.99
CA LEU A 46 5.41 -0.82 -2.17
C LEU A 46 5.36 0.41 -1.24
N LEU A 47 5.12 1.59 -1.80
CA LEU A 47 5.03 2.84 -1.05
C LEU A 47 3.64 3.44 -1.23
N ALA A 48 3.04 3.89 -0.14
CA ALA A 48 1.73 4.52 -0.12
C ALA A 48 1.85 6.05 0.02
N TYR A 49 1.05 6.77 -0.76
CA TYR A 49 1.05 8.23 -0.84
C TYR A 49 -0.37 8.78 -0.75
N ARG A 50 -0.49 9.98 -0.19
CA ARG A 50 -1.69 10.81 -0.30
C ARG A 50 -1.83 11.36 -1.72
N SER A 51 -2.99 11.94 -2.02
CA SER A 51 -3.25 12.60 -3.31
C SER A 51 -2.33 13.79 -3.59
N ASP A 52 -1.84 14.45 -2.54
CA ASP A 52 -0.85 15.54 -2.63
C ASP A 52 0.59 15.06 -2.84
N GLY A 53 0.82 13.74 -2.92
CA GLY A 53 2.14 13.13 -3.08
C GLY A 53 2.91 12.94 -1.78
N THR A 54 2.34 13.28 -0.62
CA THR A 54 2.98 13.04 0.68
C THR A 54 3.05 11.54 0.96
N LEU A 55 4.24 11.07 1.35
CA LEU A 55 4.44 9.67 1.74
C LEU A 55 3.68 9.37 3.05
N ILE A 56 2.88 8.31 3.02
CA ILE A 56 2.20 7.74 4.18
C ILE A 56 3.12 6.70 4.83
N GLY A 57 3.68 5.79 4.03
CA GLY A 57 4.57 4.74 4.53
C GLY A 57 4.85 3.64 3.52
N GLU A 58 5.65 2.66 3.95
CA GLU A 58 6.01 1.48 3.16
C GLU A 58 5.14 0.27 3.52
N ILE A 59 4.55 -0.33 2.49
CA ILE A 59 3.72 -1.53 2.56
C ILE A 59 4.64 -2.76 2.46
N GLN A 60 4.56 -3.67 3.43
CA GLN A 60 5.38 -4.89 3.45
C GLN A 60 4.93 -5.90 2.38
N ASN A 61 5.56 -5.85 1.21
CA ASN A 61 5.35 -6.81 0.14
C ASN A 61 5.86 -8.21 0.55
N GLY A 62 4.98 -9.21 0.64
CA GLY A 62 5.34 -10.58 1.06
C GLY A 62 4.71 -10.99 2.39
N GLY A 63 3.47 -11.47 2.31
CA GLY A 63 2.71 -11.97 3.45
C GLY A 63 3.25 -13.27 4.04
N GLY A 64 3.81 -13.18 5.25
CA GLY A 64 3.93 -14.31 6.18
C GLY A 64 3.33 -14.01 7.57
N GLN A 65 2.77 -12.80 7.76
CA GLN A 65 2.24 -12.37 9.04
C GLN A 65 0.72 -12.27 8.96
N ARG A 66 0.05 -12.39 10.12
CA ARG A 66 -1.40 -12.18 10.31
C ARG A 66 -1.91 -10.84 9.75
N TYR A 67 -0.99 -9.90 9.48
CA TYR A 67 -1.19 -8.58 8.88
C TYR A 67 -0.22 -8.30 7.71
N GLY A 68 0.26 -9.31 6.99
CA GLY A 68 1.18 -9.15 5.86
C GLY A 68 0.68 -8.11 4.85
N GLY A 69 1.56 -7.21 4.41
CA GLY A 69 1.16 -6.10 3.55
C GLY A 69 0.59 -4.89 4.28
N THR A 70 0.72 -4.74 5.60
CA THR A 70 0.02 -3.66 6.32
C THR A 70 0.88 -2.41 6.55
N VAL A 71 0.41 -1.23 6.09
CA VAL A 71 0.76 0.05 6.71
C VAL A 71 -0.30 0.38 7.74
N PHE A 72 0.13 0.60 9.00
CA PHE A 72 -0.65 1.29 10.02
C PHE A 72 -0.09 2.69 10.16
N ALA A 73 -0.78 3.67 9.59
CA ALA A 73 -0.44 5.09 9.73
C ALA A 73 -1.52 5.80 10.55
N TYR A 74 -1.12 6.87 11.25
CA TYR A 74 -2.07 7.84 11.76
C TYR A 74 -2.20 8.96 10.73
N GLU A 75 -3.42 9.19 10.26
CA GLU A 75 -3.75 10.29 9.36
C GLU A 75 -4.46 11.40 10.13
N PRO A 76 -4.11 12.69 9.91
CA PRO A 76 -4.76 13.81 10.58
C PRO A 76 -6.22 14.02 10.14
N THR A 77 -6.55 13.60 8.92
CA THR A 77 -7.89 13.57 8.32
C THR A 77 -7.95 12.43 7.31
N ASP A 78 -9.15 11.99 6.92
CA ASP A 78 -9.33 11.00 5.85
C ASP A 78 -8.65 11.49 4.55
N PRO A 79 -7.66 10.77 3.99
CA PRO A 79 -7.00 11.19 2.75
C PRO A 79 -7.89 11.04 1.51
N GLY A 80 -9.03 10.34 1.61
CA GLY A 80 -10.00 10.10 0.54
C GLY A 80 -9.52 9.11 -0.52
N THR A 81 -8.27 9.25 -0.98
CA THR A 81 -7.61 8.31 -1.88
C THR A 81 -6.16 8.09 -1.47
N VAL A 82 -5.66 6.88 -1.69
CA VAL A 82 -4.26 6.50 -1.50
C VAL A 82 -3.71 5.99 -2.83
N THR A 83 -2.53 6.47 -3.21
CA THR A 83 -1.78 5.96 -4.35
C THR A 83 -0.68 5.04 -3.85
N ILE A 84 -0.60 3.83 -4.40
CA ILE A 84 0.41 2.84 -4.09
C ILE A 84 1.30 2.67 -5.31
N THR A 85 2.60 2.88 -5.13
CA THR A 85 3.60 2.70 -6.19
C THR A 85 4.52 1.55 -5.86
N SER A 86 4.90 0.79 -6.89
CA SER A 86 5.86 -0.29 -6.82
C SER A 86 7.20 0.14 -7.41
N SER A 87 8.30 -0.22 -6.75
CA SER A 87 9.65 -0.06 -7.30
C SER A 87 9.87 -0.82 -8.61
N SER A 88 8.99 -1.78 -8.93
CA SER A 88 9.02 -2.56 -10.18
C SER A 88 8.16 -1.96 -11.30
N GLY A 89 7.63 -0.74 -11.10
CA GLY A 89 7.02 0.08 -12.14
C GLY A 89 5.48 0.03 -12.21
N GLY A 90 4.82 -0.52 -11.20
CA GLY A 90 3.36 -0.49 -11.05
C GLY A 90 2.87 0.70 -10.23
N SER A 91 1.65 1.18 -10.49
CA SER A 91 0.98 2.18 -9.65
C SER A 91 -0.53 1.96 -9.66
N VAL A 92 -1.19 2.16 -8.52
CA VAL A 92 -2.65 2.08 -8.39
C VAL A 92 -3.15 3.11 -7.38
N THR A 93 -4.27 3.75 -7.69
CA THR A 93 -4.96 4.68 -6.77
C THR A 93 -6.27 4.06 -6.34
N VAL A 94 -6.53 4.04 -5.04
CA VAL A 94 -7.75 3.46 -4.44
C VAL A 94 -8.38 4.45 -3.48
N ALA A 95 -9.71 4.44 -3.37
CA ALA A 95 -10.42 5.22 -2.37
C ALA A 95 -10.28 4.59 -0.99
N THR A 96 -10.22 5.43 0.05
CA THR A 96 -10.38 4.97 1.43
C THR A 96 -11.81 4.53 1.66
N THR A 97 -11.98 3.57 2.56
CA THR A 97 -13.30 3.15 3.04
C THR A 97 -13.32 3.16 4.57
N PRO A 98 -14.45 3.48 5.22
CA PRO A 98 -14.54 3.41 6.67
C PRO A 98 -14.22 2.00 7.19
N PHE A 99 -13.57 1.88 8.36
CA PHE A 99 -13.44 0.58 9.02
C PHE A 99 -14.83 -0.04 9.19
N ARG A 100 -14.99 -1.26 8.67
CA ARG A 100 -16.17 -2.07 8.96
C ARG A 100 -15.89 -2.86 10.22
N ALA A 101 -16.77 -2.75 11.22
CA ALA A 101 -16.84 -3.78 12.24
C ALA A 101 -17.27 -5.06 11.52
N GLU A 102 -16.37 -6.04 11.45
CA GLU A 102 -16.75 -7.39 11.03
C GLU A 102 -17.68 -7.94 12.12
N ASN A 103 -18.94 -8.15 11.77
CA ASN A 103 -19.97 -8.69 12.64
C ASN A 103 -20.06 -10.21 12.45
#